data_AF-A0A2G9YUV0-F1
#
_entry.id   AF-A0A2G9YUV0-F1
#
_cell.length_a   1.000
_cell.length_b   1.000
_cell.length_c   1.000
_cell.angle_alpha   90.00
_cell.angle_beta   90.00
_cell.angle_gamma   90.00
#
_symmetry.space_group_name_H-M   'P 1'
#
loop_
_entity.id
_entity.type
_entity.pdbx_description
1 polymer ?
#
loop_
_entity_poly.entity_id
_entity_poly.type
_entity_poly.pdbx_seq_one_letter_code
_entity_poly.pdbx_strand_id
1 'polypeptide(L)'
;MKKADLILFSIHSVASNREKCDFERLLKECFALFPQIFGFSKYPQWPDSLKLDRQLRTLRKRKLITGSPKTSFSLTKLGKKIALETSKTFRQRKLFK
;
A
#
# COMPACT_ATOMS: atom_id res chain seq x y z
N MET A 1 -6.43 11.32 -0.43
CA MET A 1 -5.29 10.44 -0.77
C MET A 1 -5.79 9.41 -1.77
N LYS A 2 -5.05 9.18 -2.87
CA LYS A 2 -5.48 8.20 -3.88
C LYS A 2 -5.15 6.78 -3.36
N LYS A 3 -5.90 5.76 -3.80
CA LYS A 3 -5.65 4.35 -3.42
C LYS A 3 -4.22 3.89 -3.73
N ALA A 4 -3.69 4.35 -4.86
CA ALA A 4 -2.30 4.12 -5.25
C ALA A 4 -1.29 4.64 -4.22
N ASP A 5 -1.48 5.85 -3.70
CA ASP A 5 -0.57 6.47 -2.72
C ASP A 5 -0.55 5.69 -1.41
N LEU A 6 -1.72 5.18 -1.00
CA LEU A 6 -1.88 4.33 0.19
C LEU A 6 -1.09 3.03 0.06
N ILE A 7 -1.12 2.39 -1.11
CA ILE A 7 -0.36 1.16 -1.37
C ILE A 7 1.15 1.44 -1.33
N LEU A 8 1.60 2.54 -1.93
CA LEU A 8 3.02 2.92 -1.89
C LEU A 8 3.47 3.16 -0.44
N PHE A 9 2.64 3.81 0.36
CA PHE A 9 2.87 3.99 1.78
C PHE A 9 2.92 2.65 2.53
N SER A 10 2.00 1.72 2.27
CA SER A 10 2.02 0.39 2.89
C SER A 10 3.27 -0.40 2.53
N ILE A 11 3.72 -0.39 1.26
CA ILE A 11 4.99 -1.03 0.86
C ILE A 11 6.17 -0.40 1.61
N HIS A 12 6.18 0.93 1.74
CA HIS A 12 7.21 1.63 2.52
C HIS A 12 7.19 1.23 4.00
N SER A 13 6.01 1.08 4.61
CA SER A 13 5.82 0.63 6.00
C SER A 13 6.45 -0.75 6.21
N VAL A 14 6.07 -1.74 5.40
CA VAL A 14 6.60 -3.11 5.47
C VAL A 14 8.12 -3.13 5.28
N ALA A 15 8.62 -2.42 4.27
CA ALA A 15 10.05 -2.34 4.00
C ALA A 15 10.84 -1.67 5.14
N SER A 16 10.25 -0.69 5.83
CA SER A 16 10.88 -0.01 6.97
C SER A 16 11.04 -0.94 8.17
N ASN A 17 10.14 -1.92 8.32
CA ASN A 17 10.23 -2.98 9.32
C ASN A 17 11.19 -4.11 8.93
N ARG A 18 11.92 -3.97 7.80
CA ARG A 18 12.82 -4.99 7.23
C ARG A 18 12.11 -6.31 6.89
N GLU A 19 10.81 -6.26 6.65
CA GLU A 19 10.01 -7.42 6.28
C GLU A 19 9.95 -7.57 4.75
N LYS A 20 9.82 -8.81 4.28
CA LYS A 20 9.57 -9.09 2.86
C LYS A 20 8.14 -8.68 2.50
N CYS A 21 7.99 -7.77 1.53
CA CYS A 21 6.69 -7.29 1.10
C CYS A 21 6.11 -8.18 -0.01
N ASP A 22 5.72 -9.42 0.32
CA ASP A 22 4.92 -10.25 -0.59
C ASP A 22 3.45 -9.78 -0.66
N PHE A 23 2.64 -10.47 -1.48
CA PHE A 23 1.26 -10.05 -1.73
C PHE A 23 0.38 -10.13 -0.48
N GLU A 24 0.43 -11.22 0.27
CA GLU A 24 -0.38 -11.40 1.48
C GLU A 24 0.03 -10.43 2.58
N ARG A 25 1.34 -10.24 2.77
CA ARG A 25 1.86 -9.29 3.75
C ARG A 25 1.44 -7.87 3.41
N LEU A 26 1.50 -7.49 2.13
CA LEU A 26 1.06 -6.19 1.65
C LEU A 26 -0.45 -6.01 1.82
N LEU A 27 -1.26 -7.04 1.50
CA LEU A 27 -2.71 -7.00 1.67
C LEU A 27 -3.08 -6.81 3.14
N LYS A 28 -2.46 -7.58 4.04
CA LYS A 28 -2.60 -7.44 5.49
C LYS A 28 -2.26 -6.02 5.94
N GLU A 29 -1.13 -5.47 5.50
CA GLU A 29 -0.72 -4.10 5.88
C GLU A 29 -1.69 -3.04 5.36
N CYS A 30 -2.11 -3.13 4.09
CA CYS A 30 -3.07 -2.20 3.49
C CYS A 30 -4.40 -2.22 4.23
N PHE A 31 -4.89 -3.42 4.56
CA PHE A 31 -6.15 -3.58 5.27
C PHE A 31 -6.06 -3.10 6.72
N ALA A 32 -4.97 -3.40 7.44
CA ALA A 32 -4.77 -2.94 8.81
C ALA A 32 -4.69 -1.40 8.91
N LEU A 33 -4.01 -0.75 7.96
CA LEU A 33 -3.87 0.71 7.94
C LEU A 33 -5.12 1.43 7.40
N PHE A 34 -5.81 0.84 6.44
CA PHE A 34 -6.91 1.49 5.70
C PHE A 34 -8.09 0.54 5.46
N PRO A 35 -8.74 0.01 6.53
CA PRO A 35 -9.77 -1.02 6.40
C PRO A 35 -10.98 -0.54 5.58
N GLN A 36 -11.37 0.73 5.70
CA GLN A 36 -12.48 1.32 4.93
C GLN A 36 -12.24 1.34 3.42
N ILE A 37 -10.98 1.27 2.98
CA ILE A 37 -10.61 1.37 1.56
C ILE A 37 -10.39 -0.02 0.98
N PHE A 38 -9.68 -0.88 1.70
CA PHE A 38 -9.30 -2.23 1.25
C PHE A 38 -10.20 -3.35 1.78
N GLY A 39 -11.22 -3.06 2.59
CA GLY A 39 -12.26 -4.04 2.96
C GLY A 39 -13.38 -4.13 1.94
N PHE A 40 -14.21 -5.19 1.98
CA PHE A 40 -15.40 -5.26 1.13
C PHE A 40 -16.42 -4.18 1.50
N SER A 41 -17.23 -3.74 0.52
CA SER A 41 -18.26 -2.73 0.77
C SER A 41 -19.37 -3.21 1.71
N LYS A 42 -19.74 -4.49 1.63
CA LYS A 42 -20.78 -5.10 2.48
C LYS A 42 -20.21 -5.80 3.72
N TYR A 43 -18.93 -6.18 3.66
CA TYR A 43 -18.25 -6.94 4.72
C TYR A 43 -16.90 -6.27 5.05
N PRO A 44 -16.90 -5.08 5.67
CA PRO A 44 -15.71 -4.25 5.84
C PRO A 44 -14.62 -4.87 6.73
N GLN A 45 -14.96 -5.91 7.50
CA GLN A 45 -14.02 -6.66 8.32
C GLN A 45 -13.14 -7.64 7.53
N TRP A 46 -13.45 -7.87 6.25
CA TRP A 46 -12.70 -8.79 5.39
C TRP A 46 -11.96 -8.02 4.28
N PRO A 47 -10.68 -8.35 4.03
CA PRO A 47 -9.89 -7.71 2.98
C PRO A 47 -10.36 -8.11 1.57
N ASP A 48 -10.48 -7.12 0.71
CA ASP A 48 -10.80 -7.25 -0.71
C ASP A 48 -9.51 -7.17 -1.53
N SER A 49 -8.95 -8.34 -1.86
CA SER A 49 -7.69 -8.48 -2.60
C SER A 49 -7.76 -7.94 -4.03
N LEU A 50 -8.95 -7.88 -4.65
CA LEU A 50 -9.13 -7.37 -6.01
C LEU A 50 -8.88 -5.87 -6.09
N LYS A 51 -9.22 -5.13 -5.02
CA LYS A 51 -8.88 -3.70 -4.90
C LYS A 51 -7.38 -3.45 -4.90
N LEU A 52 -6.59 -4.38 -4.37
CA LEU A 52 -5.14 -4.30 -4.36
C LEU A 52 -4.55 -4.71 -5.73
N ASP A 53 -4.93 -5.86 -6.28
CA ASP A 53 -4.32 -6.39 -7.50
C ASP A 53 -4.43 -5.42 -8.69
N ARG A 54 -5.62 -4.84 -8.91
CA ARG A 54 -5.84 -3.86 -9.99
C ARG A 54 -4.89 -2.67 -9.87
N GLN A 55 -4.68 -2.17 -8.65
CA GLN A 55 -3.82 -1.01 -8.41
C GLN A 55 -2.35 -1.36 -8.58
N LEU A 56 -1.92 -2.55 -8.16
CA LEU A 56 -0.53 -3.00 -8.34
C LEU A 56 -0.15 -3.07 -9.82
N ARG A 57 -1.07 -3.50 -10.71
CA ARG A 57 -0.85 -3.47 -12.16
C ARG A 57 -0.64 -2.04 -12.66
N THR A 58 -1.45 -1.08 -12.22
CA THR A 58 -1.31 0.34 -12.58
C THR A 58 0.00 0.93 -12.06
N LEU A 59 0.38 0.64 -10.81
CA LEU A 59 1.61 1.12 -10.20
C LEU A 59 2.86 0.61 -10.92
N ARG A 60 2.86 -0.66 -11.35
CA ARG A 60 3.93 -1.24 -12.18
C ARG A 60 4.02 -0.57 -13.55
N LYS A 61 2.88 -0.38 -14.23
CA LYS A 61 2.83 0.34 -15.52
C LYS A 61 3.40 1.76 -15.40
N ARG A 62 3.19 2.42 -14.26
CA ARG A 62 3.74 3.75 -13.94
C ARG A 62 5.18 3.74 -13.42
N LYS A 63 5.85 2.58 -13.35
CA LYS A 63 7.23 2.42 -12.84
C LYS A 63 7.43 2.93 -11.41
N LEU A 64 6.39 2.89 -10.58
CA LEU A 64 6.45 3.31 -9.17
C LEU A 64 6.85 2.16 -8.24
N ILE A 65 6.57 0.93 -8.65
CA ILE A 65 6.95 -0.30 -7.93
C ILE A 65 7.60 -1.29 -8.90
N THR A 66 8.45 -2.16 -8.35
CA THR A 66 8.99 -3.34 -9.00
C THR A 66 8.48 -4.61 -8.33
N GLY A 67 8.69 -5.74 -8.99
CA GLY A 67 8.30 -7.06 -8.48
C GLY A 67 6.87 -7.48 -8.83
N SER A 68 6.43 -8.60 -8.26
CA SER A 68 5.20 -9.29 -8.64
C SER A 68 4.58 -10.01 -7.45
N PRO A 69 3.29 -10.44 -7.55
CA PRO A 69 2.66 -11.23 -6.49
C PRO A 69 3.39 -12.54 -6.17
N LYS A 70 4.11 -13.11 -7.16
CA LYS A 70 4.89 -14.35 -6.99
C LYS A 70 6.23 -14.13 -6.27
N THR A 71 6.69 -12.89 -6.15
CA THR A 71 8.00 -12.55 -5.58
C THR A 71 7.84 -11.68 -4.35
N SER A 72 8.15 -10.40 -4.48
CA SER A 72 7.92 -9.37 -3.48
C SER A 72 7.85 -8.03 -4.20
N PHE A 73 7.22 -7.05 -3.57
CA PHE A 73 7.11 -5.70 -4.09
C PHE A 73 8.17 -4.79 -3.46
N SER A 74 8.76 -3.95 -4.29
CA SER A 74 9.72 -2.93 -3.85
C SER A 74 9.38 -1.59 -4.50
N LEU A 75 9.69 -0.49 -3.82
CA LEU A 75 9.51 0.86 -4.36
C LEU A 75 10.68 1.24 -5.26
N THR A 76 10.38 1.91 -6.37
CA THR A 76 11.41 2.65 -7.12
C THR A 76 11.73 3.97 -6.41
N LYS A 77 12.77 4.69 -6.87
CA LYS A 77 13.09 6.04 -6.36
C LYS A 77 11.87 6.97 -6.40
N LEU A 78 11.11 6.95 -7.50
CA LEU A 78 9.88 7.75 -7.67
C LEU A 78 8.77 7.31 -6.71
N GLY A 79 8.51 5.99 -6.62
CA GLY A 79 7.51 5.45 -5.68
C GLY A 79 7.83 5.79 -4.23
N LYS A 80 9.12 5.73 -3.85
CA LYS A 80 9.58 6.09 -2.50
C LYS A 80 9.34 7.55 -2.17
N LYS A 81 9.56 8.47 -3.11
CA LYS A 81 9.26 9.91 -2.90
C LYS A 81 7.79 10.13 -2.56
N ILE A 82 6.88 9.54 -3.36
CA ILE A 82 5.43 9.65 -3.14
C ILE A 82 5.03 9.01 -1.80
N ALA A 83 5.59 7.84 -1.47
CA ALA A 83 5.33 7.18 -0.19
C ALA A 83 5.77 8.04 1.01
N LEU A 84 6.90 8.74 0.90
CA LEU A 84 7.39 9.64 1.94
C LEU A 84 6.50 10.88 2.10
N GLU A 85 6.07 11.51 1.01
CA GLU A 85 5.09 12.62 1.05
C GLU A 85 3.75 12.19 1.67
N THR A 86 3.30 10.98 1.32
CA THR A 86 2.11 10.35 1.88
C THR A 86 2.27 10.10 3.37
N SER A 87 3.45 9.63 3.82
CA SER A 87 3.72 9.39 5.24
C SER A 87 3.68 10.66 6.08
N LYS A 88 4.20 11.77 5.57
CA LYS A 88 4.13 13.09 6.24
C LYS A 88 2.68 13.52 6.43
N THR A 89 1.88 13.41 5.37
CA THR A 89 0.45 13.76 5.39
C THR A 89 -0.32 12.86 6.36
N PHE A 90 -0.02 11.56 6.38
CA PHE A 90 -0.68 10.59 7.24
C PHE A 90 -0.36 10.83 8.73
N ARG A 91 0.91 11.09 9.09
CA ARG A 91 1.31 11.41 10.47
C ARG A 91 0.63 12.67 10.99
N GLN A 92 0.56 13.73 10.18
CA GLN A 92 -0.13 14.97 10.57
C GLN A 92 -1.60 14.70 10.91
N ARG A 93 -2.32 13.92 10.09
CA ARG A 93 -3.73 13.60 10.36
C ARG A 93 -3.96 12.73 11.59
N LYS A 94 -2.98 11.91 11.97
CA LYS A 94 -3.05 11.08 13.20
C LYS A 94 -2.79 11.89 14.47
N LEU A 95 -2.13 13.04 14.36
CA LEU A 95 -1.87 13.98 15.47
C LEU A 95 -3.08 14.88 15.80
N PHE A 96 -4.02 15.04 14.88
CA PHE A 96 -5.23 15.87 15.05
C PHE A 96 -6.50 15.03 15.27
N LYS A 97 -6.36 13.81 15.79
CA LYS A 97 -7.48 12.90 16.06
C LYS A 97 -7.48 12.44 17.50
#